data_AF-A0A7J2KMH0-F1
#
_entry.id   AF-A0A7J2KMH0-F1
#
_cell.length_a   1.000
_cell.length_b   1.000
_cell.length_c   1.000
_cell.angle_alpha   90.00
_cell.angle_beta   90.00
_cell.angle_gamma   90.00
#
_symmetry.space_group_name_H-M   'P 1'
#
loop_
_entity.id
_entity.type
_entity.pdbx_description
1 polymer ?
#
loop_
_entity_poly.entity_id
_entity_poly.type
_entity_poly.pdbx_seq_one_letter_code
_entity_poly.pdbx_strand_id
1 'polypeptide(L)' 'MKFAVLAQSFDPYSGVPTSNPMEEIVDTKENIMFKNMTNILQIHDKYEDFWNHLNNHPKELVFVQSIRKV' A
#
# COMPACT_ATOMS: atom_id res chain seq x y z
N MET A 1 -9.15 1.85 -13.43
CA MET A 1 -7.94 2.63 -13.79
C MET A 1 -6.82 1.95 -13.06
N LYS A 2 -5.63 1.87 -13.63
CA LYS A 2 -4.56 1.09 -13.00
C LYS A 2 -3.52 2.00 -12.36
N PHE A 3 -3.03 1.57 -11.22
CA PHE A 3 -1.90 2.17 -10.52
C PHE A 3 -0.90 1.08 -10.20
N ALA A 4 0.38 1.34 -10.44
CA ALA A 4 1.46 0.55 -9.90
C ALA A 4 1.87 1.17 -8.56
N VAL A 5 1.77 0.39 -7.50
CA VAL A 5 2.09 0.77 -6.12
C VAL A 5 3.35 0.02 -5.72
N LEU A 6 4.42 0.75 -5.39
CA LEU A 6 5.63 0.18 -4.80
C LEU A 6 5.57 0.39 -3.29
N ALA A 7 5.61 -0.69 -2.52
CA ALA A 7 5.54 -0.66 -1.06
C ALA A 7 6.56 -1.60 -0.43
N GLN A 8 6.90 -1.36 0.84
CA GLN A 8 7.86 -2.16 1.60
C GLN A 8 7.41 -2.24 3.07
N SER A 9 7.72 -3.37 3.73
CA SER A 9 7.46 -3.52 5.16
C SER A 9 8.67 -3.15 6.02
N PHE A 10 8.39 -2.60 7.20
CA PHE A 10 9.36 -2.09 8.16
C PHE A 10 9.01 -2.52 9.57
N ASP A 11 10.03 -2.75 10.40
CA ASP A 11 9.85 -2.92 11.84
C ASP A 11 9.42 -1.56 12.45
N PRO A 12 8.28 -1.50 13.17
CA PRO A 12 7.70 -0.24 13.65
C PRO A 12 8.54 0.48 14.71
N TYR A 13 9.47 -0.22 15.38
CA TYR A 13 10.26 0.35 16.47
C TYR A 13 11.62 0.84 15.99
N SER A 14 12.27 0.09 15.11
CA SER A 14 13.61 0.36 14.61
C SER A 14 13.62 1.08 13.27
N GLY A 15 12.51 1.04 12.51
CA GLY A 15 12.42 1.58 11.15
C GLY A 15 13.28 0.80 10.15
N VAL A 16 13.76 -0.38 10.52
CA VAL A 16 14.55 -1.25 9.63
C VAL A 16 13.61 -1.97 8.68
N PRO A 17 13.90 -2.01 7.36
CA PRO A 17 13.10 -2.79 6.44
C PRO A 17 13.13 -4.28 6.77
N THR A 18 11.96 -4.93 6.77
CA THR A 18 11.80 -6.37 7.03
C THR A 18 11.63 -7.17 5.74
N SER A 19 11.35 -6.51 4.61
CA SER A 19 11.22 -7.12 3.28
C SER A 19 11.87 -6.26 2.20
N ASN A 20 11.98 -6.79 0.98
CA ASN A 20 12.34 -6.00 -0.20
C ASN A 20 11.10 -5.22 -0.70
N PRO A 21 11.28 -4.05 -1.35
CA PRO A 21 10.18 -3.36 -2.00
C PRO A 21 9.50 -4.25 -3.05
N MET A 22 8.17 -4.26 -3.04
CA MET A 22 7.35 -5.02 -3.97
C MET A 22 6.39 -4.09 -4.71
N GLU A 23 6.26 -4.30 -6.01
CA GLU A 23 5.32 -3.58 -6.86
C GLU A 23 4.05 -4.41 -7.09
N GLU A 24 2.90 -3.77 -6.91
CA GLU A 24 1.58 -4.35 -7.15
C GLU A 24 0.77 -3.48 -8.11
N ILE A 25 0.02 -4.11 -9.02
CA ILE A 25 -0.91 -3.42 -9.92
C ILE A 25 -2.30 -3.40 -9.30
N VAL A 26 -2.75 -2.21 -8.90
CA VAL A 26 -4.09 -1.96 -8.37
C VAL A 26 -5.00 -1.50 -9.50
N ASP A 27 -6.03 -2.29 -9.85
CA ASP A 27 -7.09 -1.87 -10.76
C ASP A 27 -8.31 -1.35 -9.99
N THR A 28 -8.56 -0.04 -10.06
CA THR A 28 -9.69 0.60 -9.38
C THR A 28 -11.07 0.28 -9.97
N LYS A 29 -11.14 -0.47 -11.09
CA LYS A 29 -12.40 -0.98 -11.65
C LYS A 29 -12.76 -2.34 -11.07
N GLU A 30 -11.79 -3.24 -11.04
CA GLU A 30 -11.99 -4.65 -10.69
C GLU A 30 -11.74 -4.93 -9.20
N ASN A 31 -10.77 -4.24 -8.59
CA ASN A 31 -10.45 -4.44 -7.18
C ASN A 31 -11.46 -3.68 -6.30
N ILE A 32 -12.30 -4.44 -5.60
CA ILE A 32 -13.36 -3.92 -4.72
C ILE A 32 -12.79 -2.99 -3.63
N MET A 33 -11.58 -3.24 -3.13
CA MET A 33 -10.97 -2.42 -2.08
C MET A 33 -10.62 -1.01 -2.55
N PHE A 34 -10.30 -0.86 -3.83
CA PHE A 34 -9.90 0.41 -4.45
C PHE A 34 -10.96 0.95 -5.42
N LYS A 35 -12.19 0.43 -5.33
CA LYS A 35 -13.27 0.77 -6.25
C LYS A 35 -13.58 2.26 -6.18
N ASN A 36 -13.72 2.88 -7.35
CA ASN A 36 -14.02 4.31 -7.51
C ASN A 36 -12.92 5.27 -7.04
N MET A 37 -11.71 4.79 -6.72
CA MET A 37 -10.59 5.68 -6.44
C MET A 37 -10.07 6.33 -7.73
N THR A 38 -9.84 7.64 -7.66
CA THR A 38 -9.60 8.49 -8.84
C THR A 38 -8.23 9.14 -8.86
N ASN A 39 -7.51 9.16 -7.73
CA ASN A 39 -6.22 9.83 -7.62
C ASN A 39 -5.24 9.02 -6.76
N ILE A 40 -3.96 9.40 -6.86
CA ILE A 40 -2.85 8.70 -6.20
C ILE A 40 -2.97 8.73 -4.68
N LEU A 41 -3.41 9.84 -4.09
CA LEU A 41 -3.52 9.99 -2.64
C LEU A 41 -4.53 9.01 -2.04
N GLN A 42 -5.67 8.82 -2.71
CA GLN A 42 -6.67 7.82 -2.28
C GLN A 42 -6.11 6.39 -2.30
N ILE A 43 -5.30 6.06 -3.30
CA ILE A 43 -4.65 4.75 -3.40
C ILE A 43 -3.62 4.58 -2.28
N HIS A 44 -2.79 5.60 -2.05
CA HIS A 44 -1.79 5.62 -0.98
C HIS A 44 -2.42 5.32 0.37
N ASP A 45 -3.36 6.16 0.79
CA ASP A 45 -3.97 6.08 2.11
C ASP A 45 -4.69 4.75 2.30
N LYS A 46 -5.39 4.26 1.26
CA LYS A 46 -6.10 2.99 1.36
C LYS A 46 -5.17 1.79 1.39
N TYR A 47 -4.06 1.83 0.66
CA TYR A 47 -3.10 0.73 0.62
C TYR A 47 -2.43 0.55 1.99
N GLU A 48 -1.94 1.64 2.59
CA GLU A 48 -1.35 1.59 3.93
C GLU A 48 -2.40 1.24 4.99
N ASP A 49 -3.60 1.83 4.93
CA ASP A 49 -4.72 1.50 5.82
C ASP A 49 -5.04 0.00 5.77
N PHE A 50 -5.15 -0.57 4.58
CA PHE A 50 -5.44 -1.99 4.40
C PHE A 50 -4.39 -2.88 5.07
N TRP A 51 -3.11 -2.64 4.80
CA TRP A 51 -2.06 -3.52 5.32
C TRP A 51 -1.82 -3.34 6.82
N ASN A 52 -1.93 -2.11 7.32
CA ASN A 52 -1.57 -1.78 8.70
C ASN A 52 -2.73 -1.97 9.68
N HIS A 53 -3.99 -1.87 9.26
CA HIS A 53 -5.15 -2.08 10.15
C HIS A 53 -5.65 -3.53 10.21
N LEU A 54 -5.02 -4.48 9.50
CA LEU A 54 -5.34 -5.90 9.67
C LEU A 54 -5.05 -6.42 11.09
N ASN A 55 -4.13 -5.78 11.81
CA ASN A 55 -3.75 -6.14 13.17
C ASN A 55 -3.69 -4.88 14.05
N ASN A 56 -4.34 -4.88 15.22
CA ASN A 56 -4.28 -3.75 16.17
C ASN A 56 -2.84 -3.44 16.67
N HIS A 57 -1.94 -4.42 16.60
CA HIS A 57 -0.52 -4.27 16.90
C HIS A 57 0.30 -5.02 15.85
N PRO A 58 0.53 -4.41 14.68
CA PRO A 58 1.24 -5.08 13.60
C PRO A 58 2.72 -5.23 13.97
N LYS A 59 3.29 -6.41 13.71
CA LYS A 59 4.74 -6.65 13.88
C LYS A 59 5.57 -5.89 12.85
N GLU A 60 4.95 -5.51 11.74
CA GLU A 60 5.56 -4.79 10.63
C GLU A 60 4.56 -3.78 10.09
N LEU A 61 5.03 -2.59 9.71
CA LEU A 61 4.24 -1.58 9.02
C LEU A 61 4.61 -1.56 7.54
N VAL A 62 3.61 -1.53 6.68
CA VAL A 62 3.76 -1.35 5.24
C VAL A 62 3.69 0.14 4.93
N PHE A 63 4.72 0.62 4.22
CA PHE A 63 4.78 1.98 3.71
C PHE A 63 4.83 1.99 2.19
N VAL A 64 4.07 2.90 1.58
CA VAL A 64 4.09 3.14 0.14
C VAL A 64 5.25 4.07 -0.20
N GLN A 65 6.13 3.62 -1.09
CA GLN A 65 7.30 4.39 -1.53
C GLN A 65 7.00 5.24 -2.76
N SER A 66 6.22 4.70 -3.70
CA SER A 66 5.81 5.43 -4.89
C SER A 66 4.54 4.84 -5.50
N ILE A 67 3.78 5.70 -6.19
CA ILE A 67 2.62 5.30 -6.97
C ILE A 67 2.70 5.98 -8.32
N ARG A 68 2.46 5.21 -9.39
CA ARG A 68 2.31 5.76 -10.73
C ARG A 68 1.06 5.21 -11.40
N LYS A 69 0.43 6.04 -12.22
CA LYS A 69 -0.70 5.62 -13.06
C LYS A 69 -0.20 4.78 -14.23
N VAL A 70 -0.95 3.73 -14.58
CA VAL A 70 -0.65 2.78 -15.66
C VAL A 70 -1.89 2.52 -16.52
#